data_AF-A0A329RMZ3-F1
#
_entry.id   AF-A0A329RMZ3-F1
#
_cell.length_a   1.000
_cell.length_b   1.000
_cell.length_c   1.000
_cell.angle_alpha   90.00
_cell.angle_beta   90.00
_cell.angle_gamma   90.00
#
_symmetry.space_group_name_H-M   'P 1'
#
loop_
_entity.id
_entity.type
_entity.pdbx_description
1 polymer ?
#
loop_
_entity_poly.entity_id
_entity_poly.type
_entity_poly.pdbx_seq_one_letter_code
_entity_poly.pdbx_strand_id
1 'polypeptide(L)' 'MIASGKLSVKELISETVPFEEAKEAFDNVKRGNGIKWLIEGPK' A
#
# COMPACT_ATOMS: atom_id res chain seq x y z
N MET A 1 -5.19 -11.74 -15.64
CA MET A 1 -6.00 -10.52 -15.41
C MET A 1 -5.13 -9.32 -15.11
N ILE A 2 -4.37 -9.29 -14.01
CA ILE A 2 -3.46 -8.18 -13.68
C ILE A 2 -2.29 -8.10 -14.67
N ALA A 3 -1.53 -9.21 -14.83
CA ALA A 3 -0.41 -9.26 -15.78
C ALA A 3 -0.85 -9.04 -17.25
N SER A 4 -2.09 -9.40 -17.57
CA SER A 4 -2.68 -9.20 -18.90
C SER A 4 -3.33 -7.82 -19.08
N GLY A 5 -3.22 -6.91 -18.11
CA GLY A 5 -3.78 -5.55 -18.16
C GLY A 5 -5.30 -5.43 -18.07
N LYS A 6 -6.02 -6.55 -17.89
CA LYS A 6 -7.50 -6.59 -17.81
C LYS A 6 -8.04 -6.02 -16.50
N LEU A 7 -7.19 -5.85 -15.49
CA LEU A 7 -7.54 -5.29 -14.19
C LEU A 7 -6.35 -4.47 -13.67
N SER A 8 -6.55 -3.16 -13.49
CA SER A 8 -5.61 -2.28 -12.80
C SER A 8 -5.86 -2.35 -11.30
N VAL A 9 -4.82 -2.63 -10.52
CA VAL A 9 -4.87 -2.59 -9.04
C VAL A 9 -3.98 -1.49 -8.47
N LYS A 10 -3.17 -0.84 -9.32
CA LYS A 10 -2.25 0.22 -8.90
C LYS A 10 -3.01 1.40 -8.29
N GLU A 11 -4.18 1.71 -8.83
CA GLU A 11 -5.06 2.79 -8.36
C GLU A 11 -5.61 2.57 -6.94
N LEU A 12 -5.54 1.34 -6.41
CA LEU A 12 -5.96 1.06 -5.03
C LEU A 12 -4.88 1.45 -4.01
N ILE A 13 -3.62 1.59 -4.44
CA ILE A 13 -2.50 1.96 -3.58
C ILE A 13 -2.59 3.46 -3.33
N SER A 14 -2.95 3.83 -2.11
CA SER A 14 -3.05 5.22 -1.67
C SER A 14 -1.69 5.79 -1.29
N GLU A 15 -0.86 4.99 -0.61
CA GLU A 15 0.46 5.40 -0.14
C GLU A 15 1.44 4.22 -0.19
N THR A 16 2.72 4.52 -0.38
CA THR A 16 3.83 3.56 -0.31
C THR A 16 4.89 4.08 0.66
N VAL A 17 5.29 3.24 1.63
CA VAL A 17 6.27 3.60 2.67
C VAL A 17 7.42 2.60 2.71
N PRO A 18 8.63 3.00 3.13
CA PRO A 18 9.73 2.08 3.37
C PRO A 18 9.42 1.13 4.54
N PHE A 19 10.16 0.02 4.63
CA PHE A 19 9.93 -1.00 5.66
C PHE A 19 10.06 -0.44 7.09
N GLU A 20 11.00 0.49 7.30
CA GLU A 20 11.26 1.15 8.58
C GLU A 20 10.04 1.94 9.11
N GLU A 21 9.15 2.36 8.21
CA GLU A 21 7.94 3.13 8.51
C GLU A 21 6.68 2.27 8.57
N ALA A 22 6.80 0.93 8.55
CA ALA A 22 5.67 0.01 8.60
C ALA A 22 4.68 0.32 9.74
N LYS A 23 5.19 0.73 10.90
CA LYS A 23 4.35 1.08 12.07
C LYS A 23 3.40 2.25 11.77
N GLU A 24 3.88 3.27 11.07
CA GLU A 24 3.07 4.42 10.67
C GLU A 24 1.97 4.01 9.68
N ALA A 25 2.29 3.15 8.72
CA ALA A 25 1.29 2.60 7.80
C ALA A 25 0.17 1.85 8.56
N PHE A 26 0.52 1.04 9.57
CA PHE A 26 -0.48 0.35 10.39
C PHE A 26 -1.36 1.30 11.21
N ASP A 27 -0.78 2.35 11.77
CA ASP A 27 -1.53 3.35 12.54
C ASP A 27 -2.49 4.14 11.63
N ASN A 28 -2.10 4.45 10.40
CA ASN A 28 -2.96 5.08 9.40
C ASN A 28 -4.12 4.18 8.96
N VAL A 29 -3.85 2.88 8.72
CA VAL A 29 -4.90 1.91 8.39
C VAL A 29 -5.95 1.82 9.50
N LYS A 30 -5.54 1.82 10.77
CA LYS A 30 -6.47 1.80 11.91
C LYS A 30 -7.36 3.04 11.98
N ARG A 31 -6.86 4.20 11.52
CA ARG A 31 -7.62 5.46 11.45
C ARG A 31 -8.56 5.51 10.23
N GLY A 32 -8.50 4.53 9.34
CA GLY A 32 -9.27 4.50 8.09
C GLY A 32 -8.70 5.42 7.01
N ASN A 33 -7.42 5.78 7.11
CA ASN A 33 -6.78 6.64 6.12
C ASN A 33 -6.36 5.81 4.89
N GLY A 34 -6.86 6.18 3.71
CA GLY A 34 -6.54 5.53 2.44
C GLY A 34 -7.23 4.19 2.20
N ILE A 35 -7.09 3.67 0.98
CA ILE A 35 -7.66 2.40 0.52
C ILE A 35 -6.67 1.26 0.78
N LYS A 36 -5.42 1.44 0.34
CA LYS A 36 -4.34 0.47 0.54
C LYS A 36 -3.01 1.18 0.77
N TRP A 37 -2.36 0.84 1.87
CA TRP A 37 -0.96 1.20 2.12
C TRP A 37 -0.07 0.05 1.68
N LEU A 38 0.97 0.35 0.90
CA LEU A 38 2.00 -0.58 0.49
C LEU A 38 3.27 -0.33 1.32
N ILE A 39 3.79 -1.38 1.95
CA ILE A 39 5.07 -1.32 2.67
C ILE A 39 6.09 -2.01 1.79
N GLU A 40 7.18 -1.32 1.47
CA GLU A 40 8.29 -1.88 0.71
C GLU A 40 9.02 -2.98 1.48
N GLY A 41 9.79 -3.80 0.78
CA GLY A 41 10.63 -4.83 1.41
C GLY A 41 11.76 -4.21 2.23
N PRO A 42 12.29 -4.93 3.24
CA PRO A 42 13.48 -4.51 3.97
C PRO A 42 14.69 -4.43 3.05
N LYS A 43 15.63 -3.53 3.36
CA LYS A 43 16.93 -3.41 2.68
C LYS A 43 17.97 -4.38 3.23
#